data_AF-A0A7J6NV17-F1
#
_entry.id   AF-A0A7J6NV17-F1
#
_cell.length_a   1.000
_cell.length_b   1.000
_cell.length_c   1.000
_cell.angle_alpha   90.00
_cell.angle_beta   90.00
_cell.angle_gamma   90.00
#
_symmetry.space_group_name_H-M   'P 1'
#
loop_
_entity.id
_entity.type
_entity.pdbx_description
1 polymer ?
#
loop_
_entity_poly.entity_id
_entity_poly.type
_entity_poly.pdbx_seq_one_letter_code
_entity_poly.pdbx_strand_id
1 'polypeptide(L)'
;MKLKEMGKPTEEWDEKSLTMGIHEMRLEAQRLLGGNEELPYWSWDAPRTREGFYRIQGGTKMCISRSSSFAPYSDMTWMEAKKPDLAQAREFTTGVKKAHSGAMFLYNVFPSLFWDKMGMSDEDIADFQRKLGELGFVFQFIPLAGFHVSGLHMDLLAKNYRKEDMLAYMRDVQRVERDNGIEILAHQKWSGADYIDTAVSIVTGGSAATTTTSRLAGISTERDLEELATAPANS
;
A
#
# COMPACT_ATOMS: atom_id res chain seq x y z
N MET A 1 35.74 -15.83 -5.37
CA MET A 1 36.51 -16.57 -6.40
C MET A 1 37.74 -17.21 -5.78
N LYS A 2 38.68 -16.47 -5.18
CA LYS A 2 39.83 -17.06 -4.45
C LYS A 2 39.51 -18.21 -3.48
N LEU A 3 38.55 -18.05 -2.55
CA LEU A 3 38.18 -19.16 -1.64
C LEU A 3 37.70 -20.41 -2.39
N LYS A 4 36.91 -20.23 -3.47
CA LYS A 4 36.46 -21.34 -4.32
C LYS A 4 37.62 -21.97 -5.09
N GLU A 5 38.56 -21.17 -5.60
CA GLU A 5 39.80 -21.65 -6.25
C GLU A 5 40.68 -22.45 -5.28
N MET A 6 40.70 -22.08 -4.00
CA MET A 6 41.37 -22.81 -2.92
C MET A 6 40.58 -24.04 -2.43
N GLY A 7 39.40 -24.33 -2.98
CA GLY A 7 38.51 -25.40 -2.52
C GLY A 7 37.95 -25.18 -1.10
N LYS A 8 37.98 -23.94 -0.60
CA LYS A 8 37.45 -23.58 0.71
C LYS A 8 35.96 -23.19 0.63
N PRO A 9 35.16 -23.52 1.66
CA PRO A 9 33.77 -23.09 1.76
C PRO A 9 33.67 -21.56 1.77
N THR A 10 32.64 -21.00 1.13
CA THR A 10 32.38 -19.54 1.12
C THR A 10 31.31 -19.13 2.12
N GLU A 11 30.56 -20.09 2.65
CA GLU A 11 29.41 -19.88 3.52
C GLU A 11 29.78 -19.10 4.78
N GLU A 12 30.92 -19.42 5.41
CA GLU A 12 31.41 -18.72 6.60
C GLU A 12 31.67 -17.23 6.30
N TRP A 13 32.28 -16.93 5.15
CA TRP A 13 32.51 -15.56 4.71
C TRP A 13 31.20 -14.83 4.40
N ASP A 14 30.30 -15.49 3.67
CA ASP A 14 29.04 -14.90 3.21
C ASP A 14 28.10 -14.56 4.39
N GLU A 15 28.15 -15.33 5.48
CA GLU A 15 27.38 -15.03 6.69
C GLU A 15 28.05 -13.95 7.56
N LYS A 16 29.34 -14.09 7.87
CA LYS A 16 30.03 -13.19 8.80
C LYS A 16 30.19 -11.79 8.23
N SER A 17 30.53 -11.67 6.94
CA SER A 17 30.80 -10.39 6.30
C SER A 17 29.62 -9.42 6.41
N LEU A 18 28.38 -9.90 6.43
CA LEU A 18 27.17 -9.06 6.55
C LEU A 18 27.07 -8.28 7.87
N THR A 19 27.88 -8.62 8.86
CA THR A 19 27.90 -7.99 10.20
C THR A 19 29.14 -7.16 10.48
N MET A 20 30.10 -7.13 9.55
CA MET A 20 31.43 -6.54 9.74
C MET A 20 31.57 -5.17 9.09
N GLY A 21 32.39 -4.31 9.69
CA GLY A 21 32.94 -3.13 9.02
C GLY A 21 33.99 -3.52 7.97
N ILE A 22 34.27 -2.61 7.03
CA ILE A 22 35.24 -2.89 5.94
C ILE A 22 36.65 -3.24 6.43
N HIS A 23 37.07 -2.68 7.58
CA HIS A 23 38.36 -3.01 8.19
C HIS A 23 38.39 -4.45 8.70
N GLU A 24 37.34 -4.86 9.41
CA GLU A 24 37.18 -6.22 9.93
C GLU A 24 37.07 -7.24 8.79
N MET A 25 36.32 -6.92 7.73
CA MET A 25 36.25 -7.75 6.52
C MET A 25 37.64 -7.99 5.91
N ARG A 26 38.51 -6.96 5.87
CA ARG A 26 39.87 -7.10 5.32
C ARG A 26 40.73 -8.02 6.20
N LEU A 27 40.65 -7.88 7.52
CA LEU A 27 41.35 -8.74 8.47
C LEU A 27 40.88 -10.19 8.37
N GLU A 28 39.56 -10.41 8.30
CA GLU A 28 39.00 -11.75 8.17
C GLU A 28 39.34 -12.38 6.81
N ALA A 29 39.34 -11.60 5.74
CA ALA A 29 39.79 -12.08 4.43
C ALA A 29 41.26 -12.50 4.44
N GLN A 30 42.14 -11.73 5.11
CA GLN A 30 43.54 -12.11 5.29
C GLN A 30 43.66 -13.42 6.05
N ARG A 31 42.92 -13.59 7.15
CA ARG A 31 42.89 -14.82 7.95
C ARG A 31 42.47 -16.02 7.09
N LEU A 32 41.37 -15.90 6.35
CA LEU A 32 40.83 -17.00 5.53
C LEU A 32 41.73 -17.37 4.35
N LEU A 33 42.49 -16.41 3.81
CA LEU A 33 43.47 -16.62 2.75
C LEU A 33 44.86 -17.04 3.26
N GLY A 34 45.03 -17.29 4.56
CA GLY A 34 46.27 -17.83 5.12
C GLY A 34 47.31 -16.78 5.51
N GLY A 35 46.91 -15.52 5.76
CA GLY A 35 47.69 -14.45 6.38
C GLY A 35 48.78 -13.81 5.50
N ASN A 36 49.27 -14.53 4.48
CA ASN A 36 50.40 -14.13 3.64
C ASN A 36 50.01 -13.80 2.19
N GLU A 37 48.74 -13.97 1.81
CA GLU A 37 48.27 -13.60 0.47
C GLU A 37 47.88 -12.13 0.38
N GLU A 38 48.29 -11.46 -0.72
CA GLU A 38 47.71 -10.18 -1.10
C GLU A 38 46.20 -10.34 -1.30
N LEU A 39 45.45 -9.51 -0.56
CA LEU A 39 44.01 -9.39 -0.74
C LEU A 39 43.72 -9.00 -2.20
N PRO A 40 42.65 -9.54 -2.81
CA PRO A 40 42.19 -9.06 -4.10
C PRO A 40 42.06 -7.53 -4.10
N TYR A 41 42.54 -6.89 -5.16
CA TYR A 41 42.37 -5.45 -5.31
C TYR A 41 40.87 -5.10 -5.30
N TRP A 42 40.48 -4.20 -4.41
CA TRP A 42 39.10 -3.74 -4.29
C TRP A 42 39.05 -2.27 -3.86
N SER A 43 38.30 -1.48 -4.63
CA SER A 43 38.06 -0.06 -4.36
C SER A 43 36.60 0.28 -4.65
N TRP A 44 35.86 0.60 -3.59
CA TRP A 44 34.53 1.22 -3.64
C TRP A 44 34.51 2.69 -4.10
N ASP A 45 35.65 3.39 -4.08
CA ASP A 45 35.74 4.78 -4.56
C ASP A 45 35.81 4.88 -6.09
N ALA A 46 36.36 3.84 -6.75
CA ALA A 46 36.51 3.79 -8.20
C ALA A 46 35.18 3.81 -8.98
N PRO A 47 34.12 3.07 -8.60
CA PRO A 47 32.85 3.04 -9.33
C PRO A 47 31.83 4.12 -8.92
N ARG A 48 32.26 5.18 -8.23
CA ARG A 48 31.35 6.26 -7.79
C ARG A 48 30.68 6.95 -8.98
N THR A 49 29.45 7.41 -8.76
CA THR A 49 28.73 8.19 -9.77
C THR A 49 29.34 9.58 -9.92
N ARG A 50 28.91 10.34 -10.94
CA ARG A 50 29.36 11.73 -11.15
C ARG A 50 29.00 12.64 -9.97
N GLU A 51 27.90 12.31 -9.29
CA GLU A 51 27.40 12.97 -8.08
C GLU A 51 28.13 12.52 -6.81
N GLY A 52 28.99 11.50 -6.90
CA GLY A 52 29.77 10.97 -5.78
C GLY A 52 29.12 9.82 -5.01
N PHE A 53 28.01 9.24 -5.50
CA PHE A 53 27.36 8.12 -4.82
C PHE A 53 28.11 6.81 -4.97
N TYR A 54 28.13 6.02 -3.89
CA TYR A 54 28.67 4.66 -3.90
C TYR A 54 27.70 3.68 -4.57
N ARG A 55 28.25 2.66 -5.24
CA ARG A 55 27.46 1.54 -5.72
C ARG A 55 27.13 0.61 -4.56
N ILE A 56 25.90 0.13 -4.52
CA ILE A 56 25.41 -0.82 -3.51
C ILE A 56 24.83 -2.05 -4.19
N GLN A 57 24.97 -3.19 -3.54
CA GLN A 57 24.23 -4.40 -3.91
C GLN A 57 22.93 -4.42 -3.10
N GLY A 58 21.84 -3.95 -3.73
CA GLY A 58 20.50 -4.04 -3.14
C GLY A 58 19.97 -5.48 -3.06
N GLY A 59 18.84 -5.65 -2.38
CA GLY A 59 18.11 -6.93 -2.30
C GLY A 59 17.59 -7.23 -0.88
N THR A 60 16.95 -8.39 -0.72
CA THR A 60 16.30 -8.80 0.53
C THR A 60 17.27 -8.79 1.70
N LYS A 61 18.48 -9.34 1.53
CA LYS A 61 19.53 -9.37 2.57
C LYS A 61 19.91 -7.98 3.09
N MET A 62 20.07 -7.00 2.19
CA MET A 62 20.34 -5.61 2.59
C MET A 62 19.17 -5.00 3.34
N CYS A 63 17.94 -5.30 2.92
CA CYS A 63 16.73 -4.82 3.57
C CYS A 63 16.57 -5.41 4.98
N ILE A 64 16.85 -6.71 5.16
CA ILE A 64 16.86 -7.39 6.47
C ILE A 64 17.88 -6.73 7.40
N SER A 65 19.12 -6.49 6.95
CA SER A 65 20.17 -5.87 7.75
C SER A 65 19.76 -4.47 8.24
N ARG A 66 19.25 -3.62 7.34
CA ARG A 66 18.75 -2.28 7.68
C ARG A 66 17.56 -2.34 8.63
N SER A 67 16.58 -3.16 8.29
CA SER A 67 15.35 -3.32 9.07
C SER A 67 15.63 -3.85 10.48
N SER A 68 16.57 -4.78 10.63
CA SER A 68 16.99 -5.27 11.95
C SER A 68 17.62 -4.18 12.80
N SER A 69 18.32 -3.23 12.17
CA SER A 69 18.91 -2.06 12.85
C SER A 69 17.85 -1.00 13.19
N PHE A 70 16.78 -0.91 12.39
CA PHE A 70 15.71 0.06 12.58
C PHE A 70 14.61 -0.43 13.53
N ALA A 71 14.39 -1.73 13.62
CA ALA A 71 13.30 -2.34 14.39
C ALA A 71 13.22 -1.87 15.85
N PRO A 72 14.32 -1.68 16.62
CA PRO A 72 14.25 -1.14 17.99
C PRO A 72 13.70 0.29 18.09
N TYR A 73 13.60 1.00 16.97
CA TYR A 73 13.20 2.42 16.89
C TYR A 73 11.93 2.62 16.05
N SER A 74 11.24 1.55 15.65
CA SER A 74 10.05 1.61 14.81
C SER A 74 9.00 0.62 15.31
N ASP A 75 7.74 1.02 15.36
CA ASP A 75 6.64 0.10 15.68
C ASP A 75 6.43 -0.96 14.58
N MET A 76 6.66 -0.57 13.33
CA MET A 76 6.51 -1.45 12.17
C MET A 76 7.63 -1.23 11.15
N THR A 77 7.96 -2.30 10.42
CA THR A 77 8.99 -2.30 9.37
C THR A 77 8.37 -2.52 7.99
N TRP A 78 8.86 -1.77 7.00
CA TRP A 78 8.50 -1.90 5.59
C TRP A 78 9.73 -2.15 4.72
N MET A 79 9.67 -3.18 3.87
CA MET A 79 10.56 -3.32 2.71
C MET A 79 9.76 -3.11 1.43
N GLU A 80 10.19 -2.16 0.59
CA GLU A 80 9.61 -1.98 -0.73
C GLU A 80 9.94 -3.17 -1.64
N ALA A 81 8.90 -3.81 -2.18
CA ALA A 81 9.04 -4.96 -3.07
C ALA A 81 8.85 -4.56 -4.53
N LYS A 82 9.46 -5.31 -5.46
CA LYS A 82 9.26 -5.08 -6.91
C LYS A 82 8.07 -5.82 -7.50
N LYS A 83 7.63 -6.88 -6.83
CA LYS A 83 6.58 -7.80 -7.27
C LYS A 83 5.92 -8.47 -6.06
N PRO A 84 4.67 -8.96 -6.19
CA PRO A 84 4.02 -9.74 -5.15
C PRO A 84 4.71 -11.12 -5.01
N ASP A 85 5.65 -11.24 -4.08
CA ASP A 85 6.45 -12.46 -3.89
C ASP A 85 6.43 -12.89 -2.41
N LEU A 86 5.61 -13.89 -2.12
CA LEU A 86 5.46 -14.42 -0.76
C LEU A 86 6.74 -15.08 -0.23
N ALA A 87 7.59 -15.62 -1.10
CA ALA A 87 8.85 -16.22 -0.68
C ALA A 87 9.82 -15.12 -0.23
N GLN A 88 9.93 -14.03 -0.98
CA GLN A 88 10.70 -12.85 -0.58
C GLN A 88 10.15 -12.23 0.71
N ALA A 89 8.82 -12.12 0.84
CA ALA A 89 8.17 -11.61 2.03
C ALA A 89 8.50 -12.47 3.27
N ARG A 90 8.49 -13.80 3.12
CA ARG A 90 8.85 -14.75 4.18
C ARG A 90 10.33 -14.68 4.56
N GLU A 91 11.22 -14.59 3.57
CA GLU A 91 12.66 -14.39 3.80
C GLU A 91 12.88 -13.12 4.65
N PHE A 92 12.23 -12.03 4.26
CA PHE A 92 12.33 -10.76 4.95
C PHE A 92 11.85 -10.81 6.40
N THR A 93 10.62 -11.27 6.64
CA THR A 93 10.05 -11.29 8.00
C THR A 93 10.82 -12.25 8.91
N THR A 94 11.24 -13.42 8.40
CA THR A 94 12.06 -14.39 9.15
C THR A 94 13.41 -13.78 9.54
N GLY A 95 14.06 -13.09 8.59
CA GLY A 95 15.35 -12.45 8.82
C GLY A 95 15.30 -11.36 9.89
N VAL A 96 14.30 -10.47 9.82
CA VAL A 96 14.14 -9.40 10.81
C VAL A 96 13.72 -9.96 12.18
N LYS A 97 12.79 -10.93 12.22
CA LYS A 97 12.36 -11.58 13.48
C LYS A 97 13.48 -12.31 14.21
N LYS A 98 14.53 -12.76 13.50
CA LYS A 98 15.72 -13.34 14.13
C LYS A 98 16.46 -12.32 15.02
N ALA A 99 16.50 -11.06 14.61
CA ALA A 99 17.12 -9.98 15.38
C ALA A 99 16.13 -9.30 16.35
N HIS A 100 14.86 -9.22 15.97
CA HIS A 100 13.80 -8.58 16.75
C HIS A 100 12.49 -9.37 16.65
N SER A 101 12.28 -10.32 17.56
CA SER A 101 11.17 -11.29 17.50
C SER A 101 9.77 -10.68 17.52
N GLY A 102 9.63 -9.50 18.14
CA GLY A 102 8.38 -8.74 18.22
C GLY A 102 8.08 -7.86 17.00
N ALA A 103 8.92 -7.89 15.95
CA ALA A 103 8.74 -7.03 14.79
C ALA A 103 7.38 -7.23 14.12
N MET A 104 6.67 -6.11 13.94
CA MET A 104 5.48 -6.01 13.09
C MET A 104 5.87 -5.47 11.71
N PHE A 105 5.14 -5.90 10.68
CA PHE A 105 5.45 -5.54 9.32
C PHE A 105 4.27 -4.89 8.61
N LEU A 106 4.60 -4.05 7.64
CA LEU A 106 3.63 -3.50 6.72
C LEU A 106 4.00 -3.82 5.27
N TYR A 107 3.00 -3.92 4.40
CA TYR A 107 3.17 -4.29 2.99
C TYR A 107 2.43 -3.33 2.06
N ASN A 108 3.17 -2.78 1.09
CA ASN A 108 2.61 -2.02 -0.03
C ASN A 108 2.15 -3.01 -1.12
N VAL A 109 0.84 -3.08 -1.36
CA VAL A 109 0.23 -3.90 -2.40
C VAL A 109 0.14 -3.05 -3.68
N PHE A 110 1.05 -3.28 -4.61
CA PHE A 110 1.23 -2.47 -5.82
C PHE A 110 0.06 -2.63 -6.81
N PRO A 111 -0.69 -1.56 -7.12
CA PRO A 111 -1.72 -1.57 -8.17
C PRO A 111 -1.14 -1.41 -9.57
N SER A 112 0.12 -0.99 -9.70
CA SER A 112 0.81 -0.76 -10.97
C SER A 112 1.34 -2.03 -11.64
N LEU A 113 1.19 -3.18 -10.99
CA LEU A 113 1.62 -4.46 -11.52
C LEU A 113 0.41 -5.19 -12.10
N PHE A 114 0.62 -5.91 -13.20
CA PHE A 114 -0.39 -6.77 -13.80
C PHE A 114 -0.23 -8.18 -13.23
N TRP A 115 -0.90 -8.46 -12.10
CA TRP A 115 -0.70 -9.69 -11.32
C TRP A 115 -1.04 -10.95 -12.14
N ASP A 116 -2.08 -10.87 -12.96
CA ASP A 116 -2.47 -11.88 -13.94
C ASP A 116 -1.36 -12.12 -14.99
N LYS A 117 -0.75 -11.04 -15.52
CA LYS A 117 0.37 -11.13 -16.47
C LYS A 117 1.66 -11.62 -15.85
N MET A 118 1.76 -11.57 -14.52
CA MET A 118 2.86 -12.17 -13.76
C MET A 118 2.65 -13.66 -13.49
N GLY A 119 1.52 -14.23 -13.93
CA GLY A 119 1.22 -15.65 -13.81
C GLY A 119 0.56 -16.05 -12.50
N MET A 120 0.03 -15.10 -11.72
CA MET A 120 -0.78 -15.41 -10.55
C MET A 120 -2.18 -15.83 -10.98
N SER A 121 -2.72 -16.89 -10.39
CA SER A 121 -4.13 -17.28 -10.58
C SER A 121 -5.07 -16.38 -9.76
N ASP A 122 -6.36 -16.42 -10.06
CA ASP A 122 -7.37 -15.68 -9.28
C ASP A 122 -7.38 -16.15 -7.82
N GLU A 123 -7.17 -17.44 -7.56
CA GLU A 123 -7.04 -17.98 -6.21
C GLU A 123 -5.80 -17.43 -5.49
N ASP A 124 -4.66 -17.33 -6.19
CA ASP A 124 -3.44 -16.75 -5.61
C ASP A 124 -3.61 -15.27 -5.29
N ILE A 125 -4.28 -14.51 -6.17
CA ILE A 125 -4.57 -13.08 -5.96
C ILE A 125 -5.51 -12.91 -4.78
N ALA A 126 -6.60 -13.68 -4.71
CA ALA A 126 -7.57 -13.61 -3.61
C ALA A 126 -6.96 -13.98 -2.25
N ASP A 127 -6.03 -14.94 -2.22
CA ASP A 127 -5.37 -15.38 -1.00
C ASP A 127 -4.19 -14.51 -0.56
N PHE A 128 -3.67 -13.63 -1.42
CA PHE A 128 -2.36 -13.03 -1.21
C PHE A 128 -2.25 -12.24 0.10
N GLN A 129 -3.24 -11.39 0.40
CA GLN A 129 -3.27 -10.56 1.61
C GLN A 129 -3.37 -11.42 2.87
N ARG A 130 -4.15 -12.51 2.82
CA ARG A 130 -4.27 -13.47 3.93
C ARG A 130 -2.93 -14.15 4.18
N LYS A 131 -2.28 -14.67 3.11
CA LYS A 131 -0.96 -15.30 3.17
C LYS A 131 0.12 -14.34 3.68
N LEU A 132 0.05 -13.04 3.35
CA LEU A 132 0.91 -12.00 3.93
C LEU A 132 0.63 -11.81 5.44
N GLY A 133 -0.63 -11.79 5.84
CA GLY A 133 -1.02 -11.66 7.25
C GLY A 133 -0.40 -12.77 8.12
N GLU A 134 -0.40 -14.01 7.62
CA GLU A 134 0.23 -15.17 8.26
C GLU A 134 1.75 -15.03 8.46
N LEU A 135 2.42 -14.18 7.68
CA LEU A 135 3.85 -13.88 7.82
C LEU A 135 4.13 -12.78 8.87
N GLY A 136 3.10 -12.10 9.36
CA GLY A 136 3.18 -10.99 10.30
C GLY A 136 3.06 -9.60 9.66
N PHE A 137 2.58 -9.50 8.41
CA PHE A 137 2.21 -8.22 7.81
C PHE A 137 0.84 -7.77 8.32
N VAL A 138 0.86 -7.04 9.44
CA VAL A 138 -0.34 -6.60 10.16
C VAL A 138 -1.02 -5.39 9.54
N PHE A 139 -0.31 -4.62 8.72
CA PHE A 139 -0.85 -3.49 7.97
C PHE A 139 -0.55 -3.64 6.48
N GLN A 140 -1.58 -3.68 5.65
CA GLN A 140 -1.45 -3.87 4.20
C GLN A 140 -2.29 -2.80 3.51
N PHE A 141 -1.72 -2.14 2.50
CA PHE A 141 -2.41 -1.05 1.83
C PHE A 141 -2.10 -1.00 0.34
N ILE A 142 -3.05 -0.47 -0.43
CA ILE A 142 -2.89 -0.16 -1.85
C ILE A 142 -2.77 1.36 -1.97
N PRO A 143 -1.56 1.93 -2.12
CA PRO A 143 -1.33 3.36 -1.91
C PRO A 143 -2.15 4.25 -2.84
N LEU A 144 -2.37 3.80 -4.08
CA LEU A 144 -3.02 4.58 -5.14
C LEU A 144 -4.39 4.04 -5.55
N ALA A 145 -5.02 3.19 -4.72
CA ALA A 145 -6.35 2.64 -5.04
C ALA A 145 -7.37 3.74 -5.34
N GLY A 146 -7.46 4.75 -4.46
CA GLY A 146 -8.38 5.88 -4.66
C GLY A 146 -8.12 6.63 -5.97
N PHE A 147 -6.85 6.90 -6.30
CA PHE A 147 -6.48 7.56 -7.55
C PHE A 147 -6.98 6.77 -8.78
N HIS A 148 -6.75 5.45 -8.81
CA HIS A 148 -7.18 4.60 -9.92
C HIS A 148 -8.71 4.46 -10.00
N VAL A 149 -9.38 4.27 -8.86
CA VAL A 149 -10.85 4.14 -8.81
C VAL A 149 -11.52 5.44 -9.27
N SER A 150 -11.07 6.59 -8.78
CA SER A 150 -11.62 7.89 -9.21
C SER A 150 -11.33 8.18 -10.68
N GLY A 151 -10.10 7.95 -11.15
CA GLY A 151 -9.73 8.16 -12.55
C GLY A 151 -10.55 7.28 -13.50
N LEU A 152 -10.75 6.00 -13.15
CA LEU A 152 -11.56 5.06 -13.92
C LEU A 152 -13.01 5.54 -14.06
N HIS A 153 -13.67 5.89 -12.95
CA HIS A 153 -15.06 6.32 -12.97
C HIS A 153 -15.24 7.63 -13.74
N MET A 154 -14.32 8.58 -13.58
CA MET A 154 -14.39 9.88 -14.29
C MET A 154 -14.20 9.70 -15.80
N ASP A 155 -13.26 8.87 -16.25
CA ASP A 155 -13.02 8.64 -17.68
C ASP A 155 -14.19 7.89 -18.34
N LEU A 156 -14.72 6.84 -17.71
CA LEU A 156 -15.88 6.10 -18.22
C LEU A 156 -17.12 6.98 -18.28
N LEU A 157 -17.41 7.73 -17.21
CA LEU A 157 -18.56 8.63 -17.17
C LEU A 157 -18.44 9.71 -18.25
N ALA A 158 -17.28 10.35 -18.41
CA ALA A 158 -17.10 11.38 -19.44
C ALA A 158 -17.32 10.83 -20.86
N LYS A 159 -16.83 9.61 -21.14
CA LYS A 159 -17.01 8.92 -22.43
C LYS A 159 -18.47 8.59 -22.72
N ASN A 160 -19.21 8.12 -21.73
CA ASN A 160 -20.62 7.75 -21.87
C ASN A 160 -21.52 8.98 -21.92
N TYR A 161 -21.27 9.96 -21.05
CA TYR A 161 -22.02 11.23 -20.99
C TYR A 161 -21.93 12.00 -22.30
N ARG A 162 -20.77 11.99 -22.99
CA ARG A 162 -20.64 12.58 -24.32
C ARG A 162 -21.62 11.98 -25.35
N LYS A 163 -21.98 10.70 -25.21
CA LYS A 163 -22.82 9.96 -26.17
C LYS A 163 -24.30 9.98 -25.79
N GLU A 164 -24.59 9.93 -24.51
CA GLU A 164 -25.93 9.63 -23.97
C GLU A 164 -26.43 10.69 -22.98
N ASP A 165 -25.63 11.72 -22.71
CA ASP A 165 -25.95 12.81 -21.80
C ASP A 165 -26.41 12.27 -20.43
N MET A 166 -27.44 12.88 -19.84
CA MET A 166 -28.02 12.49 -18.55
C MET A 166 -28.38 11.00 -18.44
N LEU A 167 -28.65 10.28 -19.54
CA LEU A 167 -28.92 8.85 -19.46
C LEU A 167 -27.71 8.07 -18.94
N ALA A 168 -26.48 8.47 -19.30
CA ALA A 168 -25.25 7.88 -18.78
C ALA A 168 -25.12 8.12 -17.27
N TYR A 169 -25.38 9.34 -16.79
CA TYR A 169 -25.34 9.64 -15.36
C TYR A 169 -26.39 8.84 -14.57
N MET A 170 -27.62 8.76 -15.09
CA MET A 170 -28.68 7.98 -14.46
C MET A 170 -28.34 6.50 -14.39
N ARG A 171 -27.80 5.91 -15.48
CA ARG A 171 -27.46 4.49 -15.54
C ARG A 171 -26.22 4.14 -14.72
N ASP A 172 -25.13 4.88 -14.90
CA ASP A 172 -23.79 4.49 -14.43
C ASP A 172 -23.48 5.03 -13.02
N VAL A 173 -24.22 6.05 -12.56
CA VAL A 173 -24.01 6.68 -11.23
C VAL A 173 -25.27 6.55 -10.38
N GLN A 174 -26.33 7.32 -10.66
CA GLN A 174 -27.43 7.49 -9.71
C GLN A 174 -28.20 6.19 -9.43
N ARG A 175 -28.53 5.40 -10.46
CA ARG A 175 -29.21 4.10 -10.26
C ARG A 175 -28.30 3.10 -9.55
N VAL A 176 -26.99 3.11 -9.84
CA VAL A 176 -26.01 2.26 -9.14
C VAL A 176 -25.93 2.66 -7.67
N GLU A 177 -25.85 3.95 -7.34
CA GLU A 177 -25.87 4.44 -5.96
C GLU A 177 -27.15 4.02 -5.24
N ARG A 178 -28.31 4.20 -5.88
CA ARG A 178 -29.61 3.81 -5.34
C ARG A 178 -29.70 2.30 -5.09
N ASP A 179 -29.39 1.50 -6.11
CA ASP A 179 -29.58 0.05 -6.08
C ASP A 179 -28.60 -0.64 -5.10
N ASN A 180 -27.48 0.02 -4.77
CA ASN A 180 -26.51 -0.43 -3.75
C ASN A 180 -26.66 0.28 -2.39
N GLY A 181 -27.62 1.19 -2.24
CA GLY A 181 -27.86 1.91 -0.99
C GLY A 181 -26.69 2.82 -0.55
N ILE A 182 -26.02 3.48 -1.50
CA ILE A 182 -24.91 4.39 -1.21
C ILE A 182 -25.44 5.68 -0.58
N GLU A 183 -25.02 5.96 0.65
CA GLU A 183 -25.52 7.08 1.45
C GLU A 183 -25.30 8.46 0.82
N ILE A 184 -24.28 8.59 -0.04
CA ILE A 184 -23.94 9.84 -0.73
C ILE A 184 -25.06 10.30 -1.68
N LEU A 185 -25.94 9.39 -2.15
CA LEU A 185 -27.09 9.75 -2.98
C LEU A 185 -27.95 10.84 -2.31
N ALA A 186 -28.18 10.73 -1.00
CA ALA A 186 -28.81 11.74 -0.17
C ALA A 186 -27.77 12.76 0.34
N HIS A 187 -27.14 13.48 -0.59
CA HIS A 187 -25.97 14.30 -0.33
C HIS A 187 -26.18 15.42 0.71
N GLN A 188 -27.40 15.96 0.89
CA GLN A 188 -27.68 16.92 1.96
C GLN A 188 -27.63 16.26 3.35
N LYS A 189 -28.24 15.08 3.46
CA LYS A 189 -28.22 14.29 4.70
C LYS A 189 -26.81 13.84 5.04
N TRP A 190 -26.09 13.28 4.06
CA TRP A 190 -24.71 12.82 4.24
C TRP A 190 -23.75 13.96 4.63
N SER A 191 -23.91 15.15 4.04
CA SER A 191 -23.09 16.33 4.38
C SER A 191 -23.44 16.97 5.73
N GLY A 192 -24.48 16.48 6.42
CA GLY A 192 -24.86 16.92 7.76
C GLY A 192 -25.77 18.15 7.79
N ALA A 193 -26.55 18.41 6.72
CA ALA A 193 -27.52 19.51 6.70
C ALA A 193 -28.49 19.47 7.89
N ASP A 194 -29.05 18.29 8.19
CA ASP A 194 -29.96 18.07 9.33
C ASP A 194 -29.28 18.39 10.69
N TYR A 195 -27.98 18.13 10.81
CA TYR A 195 -27.21 18.44 12.02
C TYR A 195 -27.09 19.95 12.23
N ILE A 196 -26.78 20.69 11.16
CA ILE A 196 -26.69 22.15 11.20
C ILE A 196 -28.08 22.78 11.44
N ASP A 197 -29.13 22.28 10.78
CA ASP A 197 -30.51 22.75 10.97
C ASP A 197 -30.95 22.59 12.43
N THR A 198 -30.60 21.47 13.05
CA THR A 198 -30.89 21.21 14.48
C THR A 198 -30.13 22.19 15.38
N ALA A 199 -28.85 22.42 15.12
CA ALA A 199 -28.04 23.37 15.89
C ALA A 199 -28.60 24.80 15.79
N VAL A 200 -28.98 25.24 14.58
CA VAL A 200 -29.59 26.57 14.36
C VAL A 200 -30.93 26.68 15.09
N SER A 201 -31.78 25.67 15.03
CA SER A 201 -33.08 25.67 15.72
C SER A 201 -32.94 25.82 17.25
N ILE A 202 -31.97 25.13 17.85
CA ILE A 202 -31.67 25.23 19.29
C ILE A 202 -31.21 26.65 19.65
N VAL A 203 -30.25 27.21 18.91
CA VAL A 203 -29.67 28.54 19.19
C VAL A 203 -30.70 29.66 19.00
N THR A 204 -31.58 29.52 18.02
CA THR A 204 -32.56 30.55 17.66
C THR A 204 -33.88 30.42 18.42
N GLY A 205 -33.98 29.45 19.34
CA GLY A 205 -35.19 29.23 20.14
C GLY A 205 -36.43 29.00 19.29
N GLY A 206 -36.28 28.39 18.12
CA GLY A 206 -37.37 28.19 17.16
C GLY A 206 -37.88 29.47 16.46
N SER A 207 -37.22 30.61 16.63
CA SER A 207 -37.60 31.89 16.00
C SER A 207 -36.90 32.16 14.66
N ALA A 208 -36.07 31.23 14.18
CA ALA A 208 -35.41 31.35 12.88
C ALA A 208 -36.38 31.12 11.71
N ALA A 209 -36.51 32.12 10.85
CA ALA A 209 -37.20 32.03 9.56
C ALA A 209 -36.53 31.04 8.57
N THR A 210 -35.37 30.49 8.93
CA THR A 210 -34.59 29.51 8.16
C THR A 210 -34.82 28.07 8.60
N THR A 211 -35.78 27.79 9.48
CA THR A 211 -36.23 26.39 9.72
C THR A 211 -36.74 25.87 8.38
N THR A 212 -35.96 24.98 7.77
CA THR A 212 -35.75 24.84 6.33
C THR A 212 -37.05 24.87 5.52
N THR A 213 -37.18 25.88 4.67
CA THR A 213 -38.28 26.13 3.72
C THR A 213 -38.59 24.96 2.78
N SER A 214 -37.77 23.91 2.77
CA SER A 214 -38.04 22.65 2.09
C SER A 214 -39.25 21.90 2.68
N ARG A 215 -39.50 21.98 4.00
CA ARG A 215 -40.65 21.29 4.64
C ARG A 215 -42.00 21.95 4.39
N LEU A 216 -42.03 23.26 4.12
CA LEU A 216 -43.28 24.04 3.99
C LEU A 216 -43.69 24.30 2.53
N ALA A 217 -42.77 24.15 1.57
CA ALA A 217 -43.02 24.52 0.18
C ALA A 217 -43.60 23.39 -0.69
N GLY A 218 -43.79 22.17 -0.16
CA GLY A 218 -44.25 21.03 -0.97
C GLY A 218 -43.30 20.66 -2.12
N ILE A 219 -42.06 21.12 -2.05
CA ILE A 219 -40.98 20.76 -2.97
C ILE A 219 -40.45 19.43 -2.46
N SER A 220 -40.49 18.39 -3.29
CA SER A 220 -39.92 17.07 -2.97
C SER A 220 -38.50 17.25 -2.44
N THR A 221 -38.33 16.98 -1.16
CA THR A 221 -37.05 16.99 -0.48
C THR A 221 -36.31 15.69 -0.79
N GLU A 222 -34.98 15.65 -0.59
CA GLU A 222 -34.22 14.40 -0.71
C GLU A 222 -34.78 13.26 0.17
N ARG A 223 -35.48 13.59 1.27
CA ARG A 223 -36.23 12.61 2.07
C ARG A 223 -37.39 11.95 1.32
N ASP A 224 -38.10 12.71 0.49
CA ASP A 224 -39.18 12.16 -0.35
C ASP A 224 -38.60 11.28 -1.48
N LEU A 225 -37.36 11.55 -1.89
CA LEU A 225 -36.61 10.71 -2.84
C LEU A 225 -36.08 9.41 -2.20
N GLU A 226 -35.76 9.37 -0.89
CA GLU A 226 -35.44 8.12 -0.17
C GLU A 226 -36.66 7.18 -0.08
N GLU A 227 -37.87 7.70 0.14
CA GLU A 227 -39.12 6.91 0.10
C GLU A 227 -39.43 6.41 -1.32
N LEU A 228 -39.18 7.20 -2.35
CA LEU A 228 -39.32 6.79 -3.76
C LEU A 228 -38.25 5.80 -4.22
N ALA A 229 -37.03 5.88 -3.67
CA ALA A 229 -35.91 5.00 -3.98
C ALA A 229 -36.07 3.57 -3.42
N THR A 230 -36.78 3.44 -2.31
CA THR A 230 -37.09 2.16 -1.66
C THR A 230 -38.39 1.53 -2.16
N ALA A 231 -39.20 2.27 -2.91
CA ALA A 231 -40.41 1.76 -3.55
C ALA A 231 -40.07 0.86 -4.77
N PRO A 232 -40.73 -0.30 -4.94
CA PRO A 232 -40.53 -1.15 -6.11
C PRO A 232 -40.86 -0.36 -7.38
N ALA A 233 -40.01 -0.49 -8.41
CA ALA A 233 -40.23 0.18 -9.68
C ALA A 233 -41.58 -0.25 -10.28
N ASN A 234 -42.47 0.72 -10.55
CA ASN A 234 -43.74 0.44 -11.19
C ASN A 234 -43.50 -0.26 -12.53
N SER A 235 -44.20 -1.39 -12.70
CA SER A 235 -44.20 -2.29 -13.86
C SER A 235 -44.49 -1.60 -15.19
#